data_AF-A0A7W5E5J3-F1
#
_entry.id   AF-A0A7W5E5J3-F1
#
_cell.length_a   1.000
_cell.length_b   1.000
_cell.length_c   1.000
_cell.angle_alpha   90.00
_cell.angle_beta   90.00
_cell.angle_gamma   90.00
#
_symmetry.space_group_name_H-M   'P 1'
#
loop_
_entity.id
_entity.type
_entity.pdbx_description
1 polymer ?
#
loop_
_entity_poly.entity_id
_entity_poly.type
_entity_poly.pdbx_seq_one_letter_code
_entity_poly.pdbx_strand_id
1 'polypeptide(L)'
;MPNPDVHWISTYGGRFIAMPDALLAEWHGCPDDGRDPLDTSHDYGRACSTTGYVAHLPIGQSTAIVFGENKSGGVLLGCGTPIVFEWIYADSPDAVVAALQRLPDDIAVDAELPFHVDSDHLNVFDSAFAGCDFEPQHSCRFLIKSGRYVIGSSLYEPNTEIGLVVHRFTPV
;
A
#
# COMPACT_ATOMS: atom_id res chain seq x y z
N MET A 1 21.91 11.54 -9.49
CA MET A 1 21.14 11.26 -8.27
C MET A 1 21.19 9.75 -8.05
N PRO A 2 21.18 9.22 -6.82
CA PRO A 2 21.00 7.78 -6.64
C PRO A 2 19.70 7.36 -7.33
N ASN A 3 19.69 6.19 -7.98
CA ASN A 3 18.47 5.63 -8.53
C ASN A 3 17.47 5.40 -7.40
N PRO A 4 16.16 5.56 -7.63
CA PRO A 4 15.18 5.19 -6.64
C PRO A 4 15.28 3.68 -6.37
N ASP A 5 15.23 3.32 -5.10
CA ASP A 5 15.28 1.93 -4.62
C ASP A 5 13.85 1.40 -4.50
N VAL A 6 13.60 0.20 -5.00
CA VAL A 6 12.30 -0.48 -4.82
C VAL A 6 12.41 -1.42 -3.63
N HIS A 7 11.56 -1.21 -2.63
CA HIS A 7 11.32 -2.15 -1.55
C HIS A 7 10.11 -3.02 -1.90
N TRP A 8 10.37 -4.25 -2.33
CA TRP A 8 9.32 -5.20 -2.67
C TRP A 8 8.60 -5.70 -1.43
N ILE A 9 7.26 -5.79 -1.51
CA ILE A 9 6.42 -6.36 -0.47
C ILE A 9 5.61 -7.49 -1.09
N SER A 10 5.81 -8.69 -0.58
CA SER A 10 5.01 -9.84 -0.99
C SER A 10 3.74 -9.92 -0.13
N THR A 11 2.61 -10.29 -0.72
CA THR A 11 1.42 -10.69 0.05
C THR A 11 1.16 -12.18 -0.12
N TYR A 12 0.55 -12.80 0.90
CA TYR A 12 -0.02 -14.15 0.82
C TYR A 12 -1.45 -14.15 0.23
N GLY A 13 -1.74 -13.17 -0.63
CA GLY A 13 -3.02 -13.03 -1.32
C GLY A 13 -4.00 -12.06 -0.67
N GLY A 14 -3.52 -11.30 0.33
CA GLY A 14 -4.24 -10.22 0.99
C GLY A 14 -4.05 -8.86 0.33
N ARG A 15 -4.72 -7.84 0.89
CA ARG A 15 -4.52 -6.44 0.48
C ARG A 15 -3.33 -5.82 1.19
N PHE A 16 -2.72 -4.81 0.57
CA PHE A 16 -1.79 -3.95 1.28
C PHE A 16 -2.54 -2.99 2.21
N ILE A 17 -2.02 -2.79 3.42
CA ILE A 17 -2.52 -1.81 4.36
C ILE A 17 -1.40 -0.86 4.79
N ALA A 18 -1.68 0.45 4.82
CA ALA A 18 -0.81 1.47 5.42
C ALA A 18 -1.39 1.98 6.72
N MET A 19 -0.56 2.06 7.77
CA MET A 19 -0.94 2.73 9.02
C MET A 19 0.29 3.27 9.79
N PRO A 20 0.09 4.28 10.64
CA PRO A 20 1.12 4.76 11.57
C PRO A 20 1.45 3.71 12.65
N ASP A 21 2.66 3.81 13.24
CA ASP A 21 3.16 2.90 14.29
C ASP A 21 2.16 2.70 15.44
N ALA A 22 1.43 3.77 15.81
CA ALA A 22 0.48 3.76 16.92
C ALA A 22 -0.70 2.80 16.72
N LEU A 23 -1.00 2.38 15.49
CA LEU A 23 -2.11 1.46 15.19
C LEU A 23 -1.67 0.01 15.02
N LEU A 24 -0.36 -0.27 14.97
CA LEU A 24 0.15 -1.61 14.71
C LEU A 24 -0.30 -2.63 15.76
N ALA A 25 -0.35 -2.24 17.03
CA ALA A 25 -0.77 -3.12 18.12
C ALA A 25 -2.27 -3.45 18.10
N GLU A 26 -3.08 -2.67 17.37
CA GLU A 26 -4.52 -2.88 17.22
C GLU A 26 -4.87 -3.74 16.01
N TRP A 27 -3.89 -4.03 15.14
CA TRP A 27 -4.07 -4.84 13.93
C TRP A 27 -3.65 -6.29 14.17
N HIS A 28 -4.61 -7.20 14.21
CA HIS A 28 -4.38 -8.61 14.51
C HIS A 28 -4.25 -9.50 13.26
N GLY A 29 -4.49 -8.95 12.07
CA GLY A 29 -4.36 -9.68 10.81
C GLY A 29 -5.47 -10.71 10.57
N CYS A 30 -5.10 -11.83 9.93
CA CYS A 30 -5.99 -12.94 9.62
C CYS A 30 -6.08 -13.92 10.81
N PRO A 31 -7.28 -14.39 11.18
CA PRO A 31 -7.42 -15.36 12.26
C PRO A 31 -6.76 -16.70 11.91
N ASP A 32 -6.06 -17.30 12.86
CA ASP A 32 -5.38 -18.61 12.75
C ASP A 32 -6.16 -19.76 13.41
N ASP A 33 -7.37 -19.49 13.89
CA ASP A 33 -8.20 -20.40 14.69
C ASP A 33 -9.30 -21.14 13.89
N GLY A 34 -9.20 -21.12 12.56
CA GLY A 34 -10.10 -21.83 11.66
C GLY A 34 -11.45 -21.15 11.43
N ARG A 35 -11.66 -19.93 11.93
CA ARG A 35 -12.78 -19.07 11.52
C ARG A 35 -12.66 -18.67 10.06
N ASP A 36 -13.76 -18.22 9.47
CA ASP A 36 -13.78 -17.69 8.10
C ASP A 36 -12.85 -16.46 8.02
N PRO A 37 -11.76 -16.50 7.24
CA PRO A 37 -10.83 -15.38 7.14
C PRO A 37 -11.47 -14.13 6.52
N LEU A 38 -12.57 -14.27 5.79
CA LEU A 38 -13.29 -13.14 5.19
C LEU A 38 -14.40 -12.58 6.09
N ASP A 39 -14.55 -13.11 7.31
CA ASP A 39 -15.45 -12.55 8.31
C ASP A 39 -14.98 -11.14 8.71
N THR A 40 -15.85 -10.15 8.51
CA THR A 40 -15.57 -8.73 8.82
C THR A 40 -15.54 -8.41 10.32
N SER A 41 -15.70 -9.40 11.20
CA SER A 41 -15.41 -9.27 12.63
C SER A 41 -13.91 -9.30 12.94
N HIS A 42 -13.06 -9.68 11.98
CA HIS A 42 -11.59 -9.66 12.08
C HIS A 42 -10.96 -8.66 11.10
N ASP A 43 -9.74 -8.25 11.39
CA ASP A 43 -9.05 -7.19 10.67
C ASP A 43 -8.82 -7.52 9.19
N TYR A 44 -8.35 -8.73 8.88
CA TYR A 44 -8.15 -9.16 7.49
C TYR A 44 -9.45 -9.12 6.66
N GLY A 45 -10.54 -9.70 7.16
CA GLY A 45 -11.84 -9.67 6.48
C GLY A 45 -12.35 -8.24 6.25
N ARG A 46 -12.13 -7.34 7.22
CA ARG A 46 -12.45 -5.91 7.07
C ARG A 46 -11.63 -5.25 5.97
N ALA A 47 -10.32 -5.49 5.91
CA ALA A 47 -9.49 -5.01 4.82
C ALA A 47 -9.97 -5.54 3.46
N CYS A 48 -10.26 -6.84 3.34
CA CYS A 48 -10.76 -7.46 2.11
C CYS A 48 -12.17 -6.98 1.69
N SER A 49 -12.96 -6.44 2.60
CA SER A 49 -14.30 -5.93 2.30
C SER A 49 -14.32 -4.52 1.67
N THR A 50 -13.21 -3.77 1.73
CA THR A 50 -13.11 -2.46 1.06
C THR A 50 -13.19 -2.62 -0.46
N THR A 51 -13.35 -1.54 -1.23
CA THR A 51 -13.42 -1.62 -2.69
C THR A 51 -12.71 -0.42 -3.32
N GLY A 52 -12.35 -0.57 -4.60
CA GLY A 52 -11.63 0.46 -5.35
C GLY A 52 -10.12 0.42 -5.14
N TYR A 53 -9.42 1.38 -5.75
CA TYR A 53 -7.95 1.44 -5.70
C TYR A 53 -7.40 1.77 -4.32
N VAL A 54 -8.13 2.54 -3.52
CA VAL A 54 -7.68 2.97 -2.21
C VAL A 54 -8.89 3.29 -1.34
N ALA A 55 -8.85 2.87 -0.08
CA ALA A 55 -9.98 3.07 0.85
C ALA A 55 -9.50 3.37 2.27
N HIS A 56 -10.30 4.14 3.01
CA HIS A 56 -10.15 4.27 4.45
C HIS A 56 -10.63 3.02 5.16
N LEU A 57 -9.88 2.60 6.19
CA LEU A 57 -10.28 1.58 7.13
C LEU A 57 -10.17 2.14 8.56
N PRO A 58 -11.29 2.40 9.25
CA PRO A 58 -11.25 2.91 10.63
C PRO A 58 -10.55 1.91 11.57
N ILE A 59 -9.65 2.36 12.45
CA ILE A 59 -9.06 1.53 13.51
C ILE A 59 -9.16 2.32 14.82
N GLY A 60 -10.05 1.89 15.71
CA GLY A 60 -10.36 2.66 16.92
C GLY A 60 -10.85 4.08 16.58
N GLN A 61 -10.05 5.09 16.93
CA GLN A 61 -10.32 6.50 16.65
C GLN A 61 -9.46 7.07 15.49
N SER A 62 -8.63 6.24 14.86
CA SER A 62 -7.78 6.62 13.74
C SER A 62 -8.19 5.88 12.47
N THR A 63 -7.42 6.04 11.40
CA THR A 63 -7.74 5.50 10.08
C THR A 63 -6.48 4.94 9.42
N ALA A 64 -6.56 3.68 8.99
CA ALA A 64 -5.60 3.07 8.09
C ALA A 64 -6.05 3.25 6.63
N ILE A 65 -5.13 3.00 5.70
CA ILE A 65 -5.39 2.98 4.26
C ILE A 65 -5.27 1.54 3.77
N VAL A 66 -6.26 1.08 3.01
CA VAL A 66 -6.18 -0.20 2.29
C VAL A 66 -5.97 0.12 0.82
N PHE A 67 -4.99 -0.53 0.19
CA PHE A 67 -4.71 -0.39 -1.25
C PHE A 67 -5.27 -1.58 -2.03
N GLY A 68 -6.02 -1.23 -3.07
CA GLY A 68 -6.50 -2.04 -4.17
C GLY A 68 -6.96 -3.45 -3.84
N GLU A 69 -6.88 -4.31 -4.85
CA GLU A 69 -7.32 -5.71 -4.78
C GLU A 69 -6.25 -6.67 -5.26
N ASN A 70 -5.11 -6.14 -5.74
CA ASN A 70 -4.06 -6.96 -6.28
C ASN A 70 -3.17 -7.50 -5.16
N LYS A 71 -2.56 -8.65 -5.46
CA LYS A 71 -1.90 -9.51 -4.46
C LYS A 71 -0.38 -9.36 -4.42
N SER A 72 0.18 -8.49 -5.25
CA SER A 72 1.63 -8.30 -5.36
C SER A 72 1.92 -6.83 -5.56
N GLY A 73 3.07 -6.35 -5.08
CA GLY A 73 3.38 -4.93 -5.11
C GLY A 73 4.64 -4.56 -4.34
N GLY A 74 4.77 -3.28 -4.02
CA GLY A 74 5.91 -2.77 -3.28
C GLY A 74 5.85 -1.27 -3.06
N VAL A 75 6.95 -0.73 -2.57
CA VAL A 75 7.13 0.70 -2.35
C VAL A 75 8.37 1.17 -3.11
N LEU A 76 8.20 2.16 -3.96
CA LEU A 76 9.31 2.91 -4.56
C LEU A 76 9.75 4.00 -3.58
N LEU A 77 11.02 3.94 -3.19
CA LEU A 77 11.67 4.84 -2.25
C LEU A 77 12.72 5.69 -2.97
N GLY A 78 12.86 6.97 -2.58
CA GLY A 78 13.92 7.85 -3.09
C GLY A 78 13.50 9.31 -3.24
N CYS A 79 14.41 10.24 -2.94
CA CYS A 79 14.40 11.72 -3.06
C CYS A 79 13.06 12.50 -3.02
N GLY A 80 11.99 11.96 -2.47
CA GLY A 80 10.66 12.56 -2.48
C GLY A 80 9.66 11.73 -1.68
N THR A 81 8.37 11.94 -1.95
CA THR A 81 7.32 11.18 -1.28
C THR A 81 7.26 9.75 -1.83
N PRO A 82 7.18 8.71 -0.97
CA PRO A 82 7.10 7.33 -1.40
C PRO A 82 5.91 7.06 -2.31
N ILE A 83 6.10 6.14 -3.26
CA ILE A 83 5.04 5.64 -4.13
C ILE A 83 4.78 4.19 -3.74
N VAL A 84 3.55 3.89 -3.33
CA VAL A 84 3.10 2.50 -3.17
C VAL A 84 2.60 2.04 -4.54
N PHE A 85 2.93 0.82 -4.96
CA PHE A 85 2.43 0.28 -6.21
C PHE A 85 1.93 -1.15 -6.04
N GLU A 86 0.93 -1.49 -6.83
CA GLU A 86 0.43 -2.84 -7.01
C GLU A 86 0.86 -3.35 -8.39
N TRP A 87 1.39 -4.56 -8.43
CA TRP A 87 1.77 -5.24 -9.65
C TRP A 87 0.61 -6.10 -10.15
N ILE A 88 -0.02 -5.69 -11.26
CA ILE A 88 -1.12 -6.43 -11.91
C ILE A 88 -0.53 -7.49 -12.85
N TYR A 89 0.30 -7.05 -13.80
CA TYR A 89 1.00 -7.94 -14.74
C TYR A 89 2.30 -7.30 -15.25
N ALA A 90 3.33 -8.13 -15.41
CA ALA A 90 4.61 -7.84 -16.06
C ALA A 90 5.41 -9.14 -16.19
N ASP A 91 6.35 -9.18 -17.12
CA ASP A 91 7.18 -10.38 -17.33
C ASP A 91 8.20 -10.61 -16.22
N SER A 92 8.62 -9.54 -15.52
CA SER A 92 9.63 -9.64 -14.46
C SER A 92 9.62 -8.45 -13.50
N PRO A 93 10.20 -8.60 -12.29
CA PRO A 93 10.44 -7.48 -11.37
C PRO A 93 11.29 -6.36 -12.01
N ASP A 94 12.27 -6.70 -12.84
CA ASP A 94 13.12 -5.71 -13.51
C ASP A 94 12.33 -4.85 -14.49
N ALA A 95 11.34 -5.43 -15.18
CA ALA A 95 10.45 -4.67 -16.07
C ALA A 95 9.59 -3.66 -15.28
N VAL A 96 9.10 -4.06 -14.10
CA VAL A 96 8.35 -3.17 -13.19
C VAL A 96 9.23 -2.02 -12.70
N VAL A 97 10.46 -2.31 -12.25
CA VAL A 97 11.42 -1.27 -11.80
C VAL A 97 11.69 -0.29 -12.95
N ALA A 98 11.96 -0.79 -14.14
CA ALA A 98 12.23 0.04 -15.32
C ALA A 98 11.01 0.88 -15.74
N ALA A 99 9.78 0.42 -15.50
CA ALA A 99 8.56 1.18 -15.73
C ALA A 99 8.35 2.27 -14.68
N LEU A 100 8.56 1.95 -13.39
CA LEU A 100 8.46 2.90 -12.27
C LEU A 100 9.48 4.04 -12.38
N GLN A 101 10.71 3.74 -12.84
CA GLN A 101 11.73 4.76 -13.10
C GLN A 101 11.36 5.76 -14.21
N ARG A 102 10.41 5.39 -15.07
CA ARG A 102 9.89 6.24 -16.17
C ARG A 102 8.48 6.75 -15.89
N LEU A 103 7.96 6.54 -14.67
CA LEU A 103 6.61 6.92 -14.30
C LEU A 103 6.43 8.45 -14.44
N PRO A 104 5.51 8.94 -15.29
CA PRO A 104 5.30 10.37 -15.49
C PRO A 104 4.75 11.03 -14.23
N ASP A 105 5.20 12.25 -13.91
CA ASP A 105 4.65 13.02 -12.77
C ASP A 105 3.18 13.43 -12.99
N ASP A 106 2.74 13.52 -14.24
CA ASP A 106 1.42 14.00 -14.67
C ASP A 106 0.47 12.88 -15.15
N ILE A 107 0.71 11.63 -14.74
CA ILE A 107 -0.23 10.53 -14.99
C ILE A 107 -1.64 10.87 -14.49
N ALA A 108 -2.66 10.53 -15.28
CA ALA A 108 -4.05 10.74 -14.93
C ALA A 108 -4.40 10.01 -13.62
N VAL A 109 -5.14 10.68 -12.74
CA VAL A 109 -5.57 10.14 -11.45
C VAL A 109 -6.99 9.58 -11.59
N ASP A 110 -7.14 8.28 -11.30
CA ASP A 110 -8.41 7.56 -11.40
C ASP A 110 -9.22 7.64 -10.11
N ALA A 111 -8.55 7.75 -8.96
CA ALA A 111 -9.18 7.92 -7.65
C ALA A 111 -8.33 8.76 -6.71
N GLU A 112 -8.99 9.56 -5.88
CA GLU A 112 -8.35 10.38 -4.85
C GLU A 112 -8.94 10.07 -3.47
N LEU A 113 -8.07 9.96 -2.46
CA LEU A 113 -8.48 9.76 -1.08
C LEU A 113 -7.74 10.72 -0.15
N PRO A 114 -8.43 11.68 0.48
CA PRO A 114 -7.83 12.53 1.51
C PRO A 114 -7.34 11.68 2.68
N PHE A 115 -6.15 11.96 3.20
CA PHE A 115 -5.56 11.22 4.30
C PHE A 115 -4.81 12.14 5.24
N HIS A 116 -4.93 11.90 6.55
CA HIS A 116 -4.17 12.60 7.55
C HIS A 116 -3.16 11.64 8.18
N VAL A 117 -1.89 12.05 8.15
CA VAL A 117 -0.80 11.34 8.80
C VAL A 117 -0.45 12.09 10.08
N ASP A 118 -0.53 11.40 11.22
CA ASP A 118 -0.25 11.92 12.55
C ASP A 118 1.15 11.51 13.08
N SER A 119 1.95 10.86 12.23
CA SER A 119 3.29 10.35 12.52
C SER A 119 4.30 10.79 11.46
N ASP A 120 5.59 10.57 11.71
CA ASP A 120 6.66 10.77 10.71
C ASP A 120 6.97 9.50 9.87
N HIS A 121 6.15 8.46 10.02
CA HIS A 121 6.33 7.18 9.34
C HIS A 121 5.00 6.50 9.05
N LEU A 122 4.90 5.85 7.90
CA LEU A 122 3.86 4.87 7.63
C LEU A 122 4.48 3.51 7.42
N ASN A 123 3.74 2.49 7.85
CA ASN A 123 4.08 1.11 7.59
C ASN A 123 3.10 0.55 6.58
N VAL A 124 3.60 0.06 5.46
CA VAL A 124 2.86 -0.69 4.45
C VAL A 124 3.19 -2.15 4.60
N PHE A 125 2.18 -3.01 4.72
CA PHE A 125 2.39 -4.44 4.87
C PHE A 125 1.19 -5.23 4.37
N ASP A 126 1.33 -6.55 4.28
CA ASP A 126 0.22 -7.46 3.99
C ASP A 126 -0.76 -7.51 5.17
N SER A 127 -2.01 -7.15 4.90
CA SER A 127 -3.12 -7.13 5.86
C SER A 127 -3.38 -8.47 6.56
N ALA A 128 -2.92 -9.59 6.03
CA ALA A 128 -3.05 -10.90 6.68
C ALA A 128 -2.16 -11.04 7.93
N PHE A 129 -1.08 -10.25 8.05
CA PHE A 129 -0.19 -10.27 9.21
C PHE A 129 -0.70 -9.37 10.32
N ALA A 130 -0.40 -9.74 11.57
CA ALA A 130 -0.56 -8.84 12.69
C ALA A 130 0.44 -7.69 12.59
N GLY A 131 0.07 -6.50 13.06
CA GLY A 131 0.95 -5.33 13.03
C GLY A 131 2.18 -5.46 13.94
N CYS A 132 2.21 -6.45 14.84
CA CYS A 132 3.41 -6.81 15.60
C CYS A 132 4.40 -7.69 14.83
N ASP A 133 4.00 -8.26 13.69
CA ASP A 133 4.76 -9.25 12.92
C ASP A 133 5.38 -8.60 11.68
N PHE A 134 6.30 -7.65 11.90
CA PHE A 134 7.05 -6.96 10.84
C PHE A 134 8.13 -7.86 10.25
N GLU A 135 7.75 -8.73 9.33
CA GLU A 135 8.72 -9.42 8.49
C GLU A 135 9.19 -8.49 7.36
N PRO A 136 10.51 -8.30 7.13
CA PRO A 136 11.03 -7.39 6.10
C PRO A 136 10.56 -7.70 4.67
N GLN A 137 10.14 -8.93 4.40
CA GLN A 137 9.66 -9.40 3.09
C GLN A 137 8.18 -9.04 2.84
N HIS A 138 7.43 -8.79 3.92
CA HIS A 138 5.98 -8.53 3.92
C HIS A 138 5.63 -7.14 4.41
N SER A 139 6.64 -6.32 4.69
CA SER A 139 6.44 -4.97 5.21
C SER A 139 7.50 -4.00 4.70
N CYS A 140 7.10 -2.74 4.59
CA CYS A 140 7.97 -1.60 4.36
C CYS A 140 7.57 -0.47 5.30
N ARG A 141 8.53 0.05 6.05
CA ARG A 141 8.38 1.31 6.78
C ARG A 141 9.05 2.40 5.98
N PHE A 142 8.34 3.50 5.72
CA PHE A 142 8.91 4.66 5.05
C PHE A 142 8.63 5.96 5.80
N LEU A 143 9.50 6.93 5.55
CA LEU A 143 9.37 8.29 6.08
C LEU A 143 8.29 9.05 5.31
N ILE A 144 7.43 9.73 6.05
CA ILE A 144 6.45 10.68 5.52
C ILE A 144 6.21 11.72 6.61
N LYS A 145 6.13 13.00 6.27
CA LYS A 145 5.91 14.02 7.30
C LYS A 145 4.48 13.91 7.83
N SER A 146 4.29 14.18 9.11
CA SER A 146 2.95 14.43 9.63
C SER A 146 2.28 15.59 8.85
N GLY A 147 1.00 15.44 8.53
CA GLY A 147 0.31 16.41 7.67
C GLY A 147 -0.94 15.88 6.99
N ARG A 148 -1.49 16.70 6.10
CA ARG A 148 -2.62 16.32 5.24
C ARG A 148 -2.10 15.97 3.86
N TYR A 149 -2.64 14.91 3.30
CA TYR A 149 -2.30 14.37 2.01
C TYR A 149 -3.57 14.08 1.21
N VAL A 150 -3.43 14.02 -0.10
CA VAL A 150 -4.33 13.28 -0.97
C VAL A 150 -3.54 12.10 -1.53
N ILE A 151 -4.13 10.91 -1.43
CA ILE A 151 -3.62 9.70 -2.08
C ILE A 151 -4.27 9.61 -3.44
N GLY A 152 -3.51 9.94 -4.49
CA GLY A 152 -3.93 9.75 -5.87
C GLY A 152 -3.56 8.36 -6.35
N SER A 153 -4.52 7.61 -6.88
CA SER A 153 -4.33 6.28 -7.46
C SER A 153 -4.50 6.33 -8.98
N SER A 154 -3.60 5.68 -9.71
CA SER A 154 -3.61 5.64 -11.16
C SER A 154 -3.33 4.25 -11.69
N LEU A 155 -4.10 3.80 -12.68
CA LEU A 155 -3.74 2.67 -13.53
C LEU A 155 -2.66 3.11 -14.51
N TYR A 156 -1.50 2.47 -14.45
CA TYR A 156 -0.34 2.76 -15.29
C TYR A 156 -0.03 1.56 -16.19
N GLU A 157 -0.33 1.73 -17.48
CA GLU A 157 -0.10 0.74 -18.53
C GLU A 157 0.77 1.35 -19.64
N PRO A 158 2.10 1.43 -19.46
CA PRO A 158 2.99 2.05 -20.47
C PRO A 158 3.05 1.26 -21.78
N ASN A 159 2.65 -0.01 -21.77
CA ASN A 159 2.51 -0.89 -22.93
C ASN A 159 1.57 -2.07 -22.56
N THR A 160 1.38 -3.01 -23.47
CA THR A 160 0.50 -4.18 -23.28
C THR A 160 1.07 -5.28 -22.38
N GLU A 161 2.33 -5.16 -21.96
CA GLU A 161 3.04 -6.15 -21.16
C GLU A 161 3.19 -5.72 -19.70
N ILE A 162 2.89 -4.46 -19.36
CA ILE A 162 3.06 -3.91 -18.01
C ILE A 162 1.76 -3.22 -17.57
N GLY A 163 1.22 -3.67 -16.44
CA GLY A 163 0.11 -3.03 -15.75
C GLY A 163 0.40 -2.91 -14.26
N LEU A 164 0.36 -1.67 -13.76
CA LEU A 164 0.57 -1.31 -12.36
C LEU A 164 -0.58 -0.43 -11.86
N VAL A 165 -0.94 -0.53 -10.60
CA VAL A 165 -1.61 0.58 -9.90
C VAL A 165 -0.55 1.34 -9.12
N VAL A 166 -0.53 2.66 -9.22
CA VAL A 166 0.41 3.51 -8.46
C VAL A 166 -0.36 4.45 -7.56
N HIS A 167 0.10 4.57 -6.30
CA HIS A 167 -0.47 5.44 -5.28
C HIS A 167 0.55 6.49 -4.87
N ARG A 168 0.20 7.77 -5.08
CA ARG A 168 1.04 8.92 -4.74
C ARG A 168 0.43 9.71 -3.60
N PHE A 169 1.25 10.02 -2.61
CA PHE A 169 0.89 10.90 -1.51
C PHE A 169 1.30 12.33 -1.85
N THR A 170 0.31 13.20 -2.08
CA THR A 170 0.54 14.63 -2.38
C THR A 170 0.16 15.47 -1.16
N PRO A 171 1.09 16.22 -0.53
CA PRO A 171 0.76 17.14 0.56
C PRO A 171 -0.28 18.20 0.14
N VAL A 172 -1.17 18.59 1.07
CA VAL A 172 -2.20 19.63 0.87
C VAL A 172 -2.03 20.78 1.86
#